data_AF-A0A0B5AY38-F1
#
_entry.id   AF-A0A0B5AY38-F1
#
_cell.length_a   1.000
_cell.length_b   1.000
_cell.length_c   1.000
_cell.angle_alpha   90.00
_cell.angle_beta   90.00
_cell.angle_gamma   90.00
#
_symmetry.space_group_name_H-M   'P 1'
#
loop_
_entity.id
_entity.type
_entity.pdbx_description
1 polymer ?
#
loop_
_entity_poly.entity_id
_entity_poly.type
_entity_poly.pdbx_seq_one_letter_code
_entity_poly.pdbx_strand_id
1 'polypeptide(L)'
;MKKTIISLGWIFVFATTAACSNSERESPSNIAVEWLNASLQKDQSTMLELIDQSTNALDPKEGAVNDLAIENYTLTEWKANDERYFYEIVYEHPDNQSVATEQMEVIKNDQGEW
;
A
#
# COMPACT_ATOMS: atom_id res chain seq x y z
N MET A 1 14.42 -3.80 63.77
CA MET A 1 13.22 -3.24 63.12
C MET A 1 13.63 -2.53 61.84
N LYS A 2 13.44 -3.13 60.68
CA LYS A 2 13.43 -2.44 59.38
C LYS A 2 12.34 -3.12 58.56
N LYS A 3 11.21 -2.42 58.40
CA LYS A 3 10.04 -2.86 57.64
C LYS A 3 10.27 -2.45 56.19
N THR A 4 10.43 -3.42 55.29
CA THR A 4 10.46 -3.16 53.85
C THR A 4 9.01 -3.11 53.36
N ILE A 5 8.56 -1.92 53.00
CA ILE A 5 7.25 -1.66 52.43
C ILE A 5 7.30 -2.08 50.97
N ILE A 6 6.57 -3.13 50.61
CA ILE A 6 6.40 -3.59 49.22
C ILE A 6 5.36 -2.66 48.58
N SER A 7 5.80 -1.78 47.68
CA SER A 7 4.92 -0.88 46.95
C SER A 7 4.21 -1.59 45.80
N LEU A 8 2.88 -1.59 45.87
CA LEU A 8 1.95 -1.21 44.80
C LEU A 8 2.37 -1.49 43.34
N GLY A 9 1.86 -2.58 42.78
CA GLY A 9 1.71 -2.74 41.33
C GLY A 9 0.25 -2.55 40.96
N TRP A 10 -0.13 -1.32 40.62
CA TRP A 10 -1.45 -1.01 40.04
C TRP A 10 -1.39 -1.40 38.56
N ILE A 11 -2.09 -2.46 38.19
CA ILE A 11 -2.27 -2.88 36.80
C ILE A 11 -3.29 -1.93 36.19
N PHE A 12 -2.82 -0.94 35.42
CA PHE A 12 -3.67 -0.22 34.48
C PHE A 12 -3.80 -1.07 33.21
N VAL A 13 -4.96 -1.67 33.05
CA VAL A 13 -5.38 -2.29 31.79
C VAL A 13 -5.61 -1.18 30.78
N PHE A 14 -4.72 -1.07 29.79
CA PHE A 14 -4.99 -0.28 28.58
C PHE A 14 -5.83 -1.14 27.65
N ALA A 15 -7.15 -0.92 27.66
CA ALA A 15 -8.02 -1.35 26.58
C ALA A 15 -8.08 -0.23 25.54
N THR A 16 -7.22 -0.29 24.53
CA THR A 16 -7.40 0.50 23.30
C THR A 16 -8.01 -0.41 22.25
N THR A 17 -9.35 -0.45 22.18
CA THR A 17 -10.03 -0.92 20.97
C THR A 17 -10.11 0.25 20.00
N ALA A 18 -9.06 0.44 19.22
CA ALA A 18 -9.14 1.11 17.94
C ALA A 18 -8.87 0.04 16.87
N ALA A 19 -9.93 -0.65 16.45
CA ALA A 19 -9.92 -1.31 15.15
C ALA A 19 -10.08 -0.22 14.08
N CYS A 20 -9.01 0.52 13.85
CA CYS A 20 -8.78 1.17 12.57
C CYS A 20 -7.71 0.29 11.93
N SER A 21 -8.07 -0.46 10.90
CA SER A 21 -7.07 -1.08 10.03
C SER A 21 -6.44 0.03 9.21
N ASN A 22 -5.63 0.86 9.87
CA ASN A 22 -4.61 1.64 9.20
C ASN A 22 -3.56 0.61 8.78
N SER A 23 -3.78 -0.05 7.66
CA SER A 23 -2.64 -0.49 6.86
C SER A 23 -2.03 0.79 6.32
N GLU A 24 -1.20 1.45 7.13
CA GLU A 24 -0.33 2.52 6.66
C GLU A 24 0.44 1.91 5.49
N ARG A 25 0.08 2.26 4.26
CA ARG A 25 0.93 2.01 3.10
C ARG A 25 2.20 2.82 3.37
N GLU A 26 3.22 2.14 3.89
CA GLU A 26 4.38 2.76 4.53
C GLU A 26 5.18 3.71 3.60
N SER A 27 4.93 3.69 2.28
CA SER A 27 5.60 4.54 1.29
C SER A 27 4.79 4.68 0.00
N PRO A 28 4.82 5.85 -0.68
CA PRO A 28 4.25 6.02 -2.02
C PRO A 28 4.84 5.05 -3.06
N SER A 29 6.07 4.57 -2.85
CA SER A 29 6.70 3.56 -3.71
C SER A 29 5.95 2.22 -3.69
N ASN A 30 5.35 1.86 -2.54
CA ASN A 30 4.63 0.59 -2.40
C ASN A 30 3.34 0.62 -3.20
N ILE A 31 2.68 1.79 -3.31
CA ILE A 31 1.45 1.96 -4.09
C ILE A 31 1.69 1.70 -5.57
N ALA A 32 2.80 2.19 -6.13
CA ALA A 32 3.11 1.97 -7.53
C ALA A 32 3.28 0.46 -7.84
N VAL A 33 3.95 -0.28 -6.96
CA VAL A 33 4.14 -1.73 -7.09
C VAL A 33 2.84 -2.50 -6.83
N GLU A 34 2.04 -2.08 -5.85
CA GLU A 34 0.74 -2.67 -5.51
C GLU A 34 -0.24 -2.52 -6.68
N TRP A 35 -0.31 -1.35 -7.29
CA TRP A 35 -1.12 -1.12 -8.48
C TRP A 35 -0.71 -2.01 -9.65
N LEU A 36 0.60 -2.09 -9.94
CA LEU A 36 1.09 -2.92 -11.04
C LEU A 36 0.72 -4.39 -10.82
N ASN A 37 0.88 -4.92 -9.60
CA ASN A 37 0.45 -6.26 -9.28
C ASN A 37 -1.08 -6.43 -9.39
N ALA A 38 -1.87 -5.50 -8.87
CA ALA A 38 -3.33 -5.52 -9.01
C ALA A 38 -3.76 -5.53 -10.49
N SER A 39 -3.08 -4.75 -11.34
CA SER A 39 -3.32 -4.72 -12.78
C SER A 39 -3.03 -6.08 -13.46
N LEU A 40 -1.90 -6.71 -13.15
CA LEU A 40 -1.54 -8.04 -13.67
C LEU A 40 -2.53 -9.12 -13.20
N GLN A 41 -2.97 -9.02 -11.94
CA GLN A 41 -3.95 -9.90 -11.31
C GLN A 41 -5.38 -9.63 -11.76
N LYS A 42 -5.62 -8.52 -12.48
CA LYS A 42 -6.94 -7.99 -12.80
C LYS A 42 -7.82 -7.79 -11.56
N ASP A 43 -7.18 -7.47 -10.43
CA ASP A 43 -7.86 -7.16 -9.17
C ASP A 43 -8.46 -5.75 -9.24
N GLN A 44 -9.71 -5.67 -9.69
CA GLN A 44 -10.40 -4.41 -9.86
C GLN A 44 -10.72 -3.76 -8.51
N SER A 45 -10.94 -4.56 -7.47
CA SER A 45 -11.19 -4.09 -6.11
C SER A 45 -9.99 -3.34 -5.55
N THR A 46 -8.78 -3.91 -5.64
CA THR A 46 -7.54 -3.24 -5.21
C THR A 46 -7.21 -2.03 -6.10
N MET A 47 -7.41 -2.13 -7.42
CA MET A 47 -7.24 -0.96 -8.30
C MET A 47 -8.18 0.19 -7.88
N LEU A 48 -9.43 -0.09 -7.51
CA LEU A 48 -10.36 0.94 -7.02
C LEU A 48 -9.93 1.58 -5.70
N GLU A 49 -9.27 0.83 -4.82
CA GLU A 49 -8.75 1.36 -3.56
C GLU A 49 -7.53 2.29 -3.76
N LEU A 50 -6.80 2.12 -4.86
CA LEU A 50 -5.56 2.83 -5.15
C LEU A 50 -5.72 4.03 -6.08
N ILE A 51 -6.83 4.11 -6.83
CA ILE A 51 -7.06 5.21 -7.77
C ILE A 51 -7.61 6.44 -7.05
N ASP A 52 -7.01 7.60 -7.30
CA ASP A 52 -7.50 8.89 -6.77
C ASP A 52 -8.91 9.23 -7.31
N GLN A 53 -9.18 8.88 -8.57
CA GLN A 53 -10.41 9.24 -9.24
C GLN A 53 -11.44 8.11 -9.20
N SER A 54 -12.60 8.42 -8.62
CA SER A 54 -13.76 7.53 -8.70
C SER A 54 -14.11 7.19 -10.15
N THR A 55 -14.28 5.90 -10.42
CA THR A 55 -14.65 5.37 -11.72
C THR A 55 -15.70 4.28 -11.58
N ASN A 56 -16.61 4.18 -12.56
CA ASN A 56 -17.56 3.07 -12.67
C ASN A 56 -17.08 1.98 -13.64
N ALA A 57 -15.84 2.11 -14.15
CA ALA A 57 -15.26 1.17 -15.10
C ALA A 57 -14.71 -0.11 -14.44
N LEU A 58 -14.54 -0.07 -13.12
CA LEU A 58 -14.04 -1.16 -12.30
C LEU A 58 -15.15 -1.63 -11.35
N ASP A 59 -15.21 -2.94 -11.09
CA ASP A 59 -16.16 -3.54 -10.15
C ASP A 59 -15.48 -3.77 -8.78
N PRO A 60 -15.95 -3.12 -7.69
CA PRO A 60 -15.38 -3.29 -6.36
C PRO A 60 -15.53 -4.69 -5.77
N LYS A 61 -16.30 -5.58 -6.41
CA LYS A 61 -16.48 -6.98 -5.97
C LYS A 61 -15.53 -7.95 -6.67
N GLU A 62 -14.86 -7.51 -7.73
CA GLU A 62 -13.96 -8.35 -8.52
C GLU A 62 -12.53 -8.23 -7.97
N GLY A 63 -12.13 -9.20 -7.16
CA GLY A 63 -10.76 -9.35 -6.66
C GLY A 63 -9.81 -9.98 -7.69
N ALA A 64 -8.60 -10.32 -7.26
CA ALA A 64 -7.60 -10.99 -8.08
C ALA A 64 -8.14 -12.26 -8.77
N VAL A 65 -7.98 -12.33 -10.09
CA VAL A 65 -8.43 -13.48 -10.91
C VAL A 65 -7.30 -14.47 -11.23
N ASN A 66 -6.08 -14.12 -10.85
CA ASN A 66 -4.87 -14.93 -11.00
C ASN A 66 -3.82 -14.52 -9.96
N ASP A 67 -2.74 -15.31 -9.85
CA ASP A 67 -1.67 -15.10 -8.87
C ASP A 67 -0.40 -14.46 -9.48
N LEU A 68 -0.51 -13.80 -10.65
CA LEU A 68 0.65 -13.16 -11.28
C LEU A 68 1.16 -12.03 -10.38
N ALA A 69 2.48 -11.97 -10.20
CA ALA A 69 3.14 -10.89 -9.49
C ALA A 69 4.50 -10.62 -10.12
N ILE A 70 4.96 -9.37 -10.07
CA ILE A 70 6.32 -9.04 -10.47
C ILE A 70 7.31 -9.54 -9.42
N GLU A 71 8.33 -10.28 -9.86
CA GLU A 71 9.43 -10.73 -8.99
C GLU A 71 10.70 -9.89 -9.21
N ASN A 72 10.99 -9.57 -10.48
CA ASN A 72 12.18 -8.81 -10.87
C ASN A 72 11.76 -7.47 -11.47
N TYR A 73 12.09 -6.38 -10.79
CA TYR A 73 11.85 -5.03 -11.27
C TYR A 73 12.88 -4.03 -10.79
N THR A 74 13.03 -2.94 -11.52
CA THR A 74 13.71 -1.71 -11.09
C THR A 74 12.67 -0.62 -10.94
N LEU A 75 12.69 0.06 -9.80
CA LEU A 75 11.84 1.21 -9.51
C LEU A 75 12.69 2.48 -9.53
N THR A 76 12.35 3.41 -10.42
CA THR A 76 12.91 4.77 -10.41
C THR A 76 11.87 5.73 -9.85
N GLU A 77 12.26 6.55 -8.87
CA GLU A 77 11.41 7.54 -8.23
C GLU A 77 11.84 8.96 -8.58
N TRP A 78 10.88 9.82 -8.91
CA TRP A 78 11.06 11.26 -9.00
C TRP A 78 10.11 11.97 -8.05
N LYS A 79 10.67 12.61 -7.04
CA LYS A 79 9.91 13.46 -6.12
C LYS A 79 9.62 14.82 -6.74
N ALA A 80 8.35 15.13 -6.96
CA ALA A 80 7.92 16.48 -7.35
C ALA A 80 7.84 17.39 -6.12
N ASN A 81 7.20 16.92 -5.06
CA ASN A 81 7.10 17.59 -3.76
C ASN A 81 6.73 16.57 -2.66
N ASP A 82 6.39 17.02 -1.45
CA ASP A 82 6.05 16.14 -0.32
C ASP A 82 4.69 15.43 -0.43
N GLU A 83 3.93 15.71 -1.49
CA GLU A 83 2.57 15.22 -1.75
C GLU A 83 2.44 14.53 -3.11
N ARG A 84 3.50 14.50 -3.93
CA ARG A 84 3.45 13.99 -5.30
C ARG A 84 4.77 13.38 -5.73
N TYR A 85 4.69 12.12 -6.13
CA TYR A 85 5.80 11.32 -6.63
C TYR A 85 5.44 10.70 -7.97
N PHE A 86 6.45 10.57 -8.83
CA PHE A 86 6.36 9.83 -10.08
C PHE A 86 7.24 8.60 -10.00
N TYR A 87 6.76 7.51 -10.57
CA TYR A 87 7.46 6.24 -10.59
C TYR A 87 7.54 5.69 -12.00
N GLU A 88 8.67 5.07 -12.31
CA GLU A 88 8.85 4.20 -13.47
C GLU A 88 9.23 2.82 -12.97
N ILE A 89 8.46 1.82 -13.38
CA ILE A 89 8.69 0.42 -13.05
C ILE A 89 9.12 -0.30 -14.33
N VAL A 90 10.37 -0.69 -14.41
CA VAL A 90 10.87 -1.58 -15.47
C VAL A 90 10.90 -2.99 -14.90
N TYR A 91 10.10 -3.90 -15.46
CA TYR A 91 9.92 -5.24 -14.90
C TYR A 91 9.90 -6.33 -15.98
N GLU A 92 10.20 -7.55 -15.56
CA GLU A 92 10.00 -8.75 -16.37
C GLU A 92 8.57 -9.26 -16.17
N HIS A 93 7.77 -9.29 -17.24
CA HIS A 93 6.37 -9.69 -17.16
C HIS A 93 6.24 -11.18 -16.80
N PRO A 94 5.48 -11.54 -15.74
CA PRO A 94 5.52 -12.90 -15.19
C PRO A 94 4.99 -13.99 -16.13
N ASP A 95 4.08 -13.65 -17.05
CA ASP A 95 3.49 -14.61 -18.01
C ASP A 95 4.40 -14.92 -19.22
N ASN A 96 5.10 -13.91 -19.76
CA ASN A 96 5.77 -14.03 -21.06
C ASN A 96 7.25 -13.62 -21.04
N GLN A 97 7.78 -13.24 -19.87
CA GLN A 97 9.18 -12.86 -19.63
C GLN A 97 9.67 -11.69 -20.50
N SER A 98 8.76 -10.93 -21.11
CA SER A 98 9.12 -9.70 -21.82
C SER A 98 9.39 -8.58 -20.83
N VAL A 99 10.36 -7.72 -21.16
CA VAL A 99 10.59 -6.51 -20.39
C VAL A 99 9.51 -5.49 -20.74
N ALA A 100 8.83 -4.98 -19.72
CA ALA A 100 7.81 -3.96 -19.82
C ALA A 100 8.18 -2.75 -18.96
N THR A 101 7.52 -1.63 -19.21
CA THR A 101 7.70 -0.38 -18.47
C THR A 101 6.34 0.22 -18.17
N GLU A 102 6.10 0.51 -16.89
CA GLU A 102 4.90 1.20 -16.42
C GLU A 102 5.30 2.52 -15.76
N GLN A 103 4.53 3.57 -16.00
CA GLN A 103 4.75 4.89 -15.39
C GLN A 103 3.53 5.29 -14.59
N MET A 104 3.77 5.80 -13.38
CA MET A 104 2.72 6.06 -12.41
C MET A 104 2.93 7.38 -11.69
N GLU A 105 1.83 8.04 -11.37
CA GLU A 105 1.77 9.16 -10.45
C GLU A 105 1.10 8.70 -9.16
N VAL A 106 1.75 8.97 -8.02
CA VAL A 106 1.22 8.72 -6.68
C VAL A 106 1.12 10.05 -5.96
N ILE A 107 -0.07 10.35 -5.47
CA ILE A 107 -0.40 11.61 -4.82
C ILE A 107 -0.95 11.36 -3.43
N LYS A 108 -0.67 12.28 -2.52
CA LYS A 108 -1.30 12.29 -1.20
C LYS A 108 -2.72 12.84 -1.34
N ASN A 109 -3.69 12.14 -0.78
CA ASN A 109 -5.09 12.55 -0.74
C ASN A 109 -5.32 13.69 0.27
N ASP A 110 -6.55 14.24 0.30
CA ASP A 110 -6.94 15.34 1.20
C ASP A 110 -6.83 15.00 2.70
N GLN A 111 -6.78 13.71 3.03
CA GLN A 111 -6.63 13.17 4.39
C GLN A 111 -5.16 13.02 4.79
N GLY A 112 -4.22 13.25 3.87
CA GLY A 112 -2.79 13.11 4.12
C GLY A 112 -2.25 11.69 3.93
N GLU A 113 -3.06 10.78 3.39
CA GLU A 113 -2.72 9.39 3.07
C GLU A 113 -2.27 9.28 1.61
N TRP A 114 -1.47 8.26 1.30
CA TRP A 114 -1.00 8.01 -0.07
C TRP A 114 -1.98 7.12 -0.83
#